data_AF-A0A937VK32-F1
#
_entry.id   AF-A0A937VK32-F1
#
_cell.length_a   1.000
_cell.length_b   1.000
_cell.length_c   1.000
_cell.angle_alpha   90.00
_cell.angle_beta   90.00
_cell.angle_gamma   90.00
#
_symmetry.space_group_name_H-M   'P 1'
#
loop_
_entity.id
_entity.type
_entity.pdbx_description
1 polymer ?
#
loop_
_entity_poly.entity_id
_entity_poly.type
_entity_poly.pdbx_seq_one_letter_code
_entity_poly.pdbx_strand_id
1 'polypeptide(L)'
;ELHRIFGDARFEERTLLLATHDESAIAHVLAAVERAHPDVYIKSRAQVIGSERFNRITAAARGSDAQAVSARLDPVIAELIEGITAAGFDVRPLEDQDEGEG
;
A
#
# COMPACT_ATOMS: atom_id res chain seq x y z
N GLU A 1 -7.07 20.30 22.72
CA GLU A 1 -6.11 19.27 23.20
C GLU A 1 -6.40 17.96 22.46
N LEU A 2 -5.88 17.82 21.23
CA LEU A 2 -6.17 16.66 20.35
C LEU A 2 -5.42 15.38 20.77
N HIS A 3 -4.35 15.50 21.56
CA HIS A 3 -3.61 14.36 22.11
C HIS A 3 -4.45 13.43 23.00
N ARG A 4 -5.48 13.97 23.66
CA ARG A 4 -6.31 13.22 24.61
C ARG A 4 -7.35 12.32 23.93
N ILE A 5 -7.58 12.50 22.62
CA ILE A 5 -8.60 11.78 21.85
C ILE A 5 -7.97 10.67 20.99
N PHE A 6 -6.74 10.86 20.50
CA PHE A 6 -6.11 9.91 19.59
C PHE A 6 -5.13 8.93 20.25
N GLY A 7 -4.70 9.17 21.51
CA GLY A 7 -3.58 8.40 22.08
C GLY A 7 -2.36 8.45 21.15
N ASP A 8 -1.35 7.62 21.38
CA ASP A 8 -0.18 7.51 20.50
C ASP A 8 -0.51 6.85 19.14
N ALA A 9 -1.69 7.08 18.57
CA ALA A 9 -2.11 6.50 17.31
C ALA A 9 -1.14 6.89 16.18
N ARG A 10 -0.37 5.92 15.70
CA ARG A 10 0.48 6.02 14.52
C ARG A 10 -0.31 5.62 13.30
N PHE A 11 -0.08 6.34 12.21
CA PHE A 11 -0.60 6.06 10.88
C PHE A 11 0.60 5.99 9.95
N GLU A 12 0.66 4.94 9.14
CA GLU A 12 1.68 4.82 8.10
C GLU A 12 1.03 4.29 6.82
N GLU A 13 1.65 4.64 5.69
CA GLU A 13 1.31 4.14 4.38
C GLU A 13 2.53 3.49 3.75
N ARG A 14 2.31 2.49 2.90
CA ARG A 14 3.33 1.90 2.05
C ARG A 14 2.80 1.81 0.63
N THR A 15 3.66 2.18 -0.31
CA THR A 15 3.28 2.27 -1.72
C THR A 15 4.07 1.27 -2.57
N LEU A 16 3.37 0.59 -3.46
CA LEU A 16 3.92 -0.19 -4.55
C LEU A 16 3.65 0.49 -5.90
N LEU A 17 4.62 0.43 -6.80
CA LEU A 17 4.47 0.80 -8.20
C LEU A 17 4.46 -0.47 -9.05
N LEU A 18 3.43 -0.58 -9.87
CA LEU A 18 3.20 -1.66 -10.81
C LEU A 18 3.33 -1.12 -12.24
N ALA A 19 4.19 -1.73 -13.05
CA ALA A 19 4.46 -1.29 -14.44
C ALA A 19 3.38 -1.76 -15.45
N THR A 20 2.10 -1.68 -15.06
CA THR A 20 0.95 -1.86 -15.96
C THR A 20 -0.17 -0.89 -15.61
N HIS A 21 -0.96 -0.51 -16.61
CA HIS A 21 -2.16 0.32 -16.45
C HIS A 21 -3.46 -0.52 -16.41
N ASP A 22 -3.37 -1.83 -16.64
CA ASP A 22 -4.52 -2.72 -16.59
C ASP A 22 -4.77 -3.18 -15.15
N GLU A 23 -5.57 -2.40 -14.41
CA GLU A 23 -5.95 -2.73 -13.04
C GLU A 23 -6.74 -4.04 -12.95
N SER A 24 -7.51 -4.38 -13.99
CA SER A 24 -8.31 -5.60 -13.99
C SER A 24 -7.45 -6.85 -13.89
N ALA A 25 -6.20 -6.78 -14.35
CA ALA A 25 -5.25 -7.87 -14.31
C ALA A 25 -4.82 -8.25 -12.88
N ILE A 26 -4.86 -7.31 -11.93
CA ILE A 26 -4.49 -7.54 -10.52
C ILE A 26 -5.66 -7.41 -9.55
N ALA A 27 -6.86 -7.07 -10.02
CA ALA A 27 -8.04 -6.87 -9.18
C ALA A 27 -8.35 -8.08 -8.28
N HIS A 28 -8.10 -9.30 -8.76
CA HIS A 28 -8.29 -10.52 -7.97
C HIS A 28 -7.29 -10.65 -6.81
N VAL A 29 -6.04 -10.18 -7.00
CA VAL A 29 -5.02 -10.14 -5.95
C VAL A 29 -5.42 -9.12 -4.89
N LEU A 30 -5.77 -7.89 -5.31
CA LEU A 30 -6.22 -6.84 -4.39
C LEU A 30 -7.40 -7.31 -3.53
N ALA A 31 -8.44 -7.87 -4.15
CA ALA A 31 -9.61 -8.36 -3.44
C ALA A 31 -9.31 -9.55 -2.50
N ALA A 32 -8.29 -10.36 -2.78
CA ALA A 32 -7.88 -11.45 -1.90
C ALA A 32 -7.16 -10.90 -0.66
N VAL A 33 -6.22 -9.97 -0.84
CA VAL A 33 -5.46 -9.36 0.27
C VAL A 33 -6.37 -8.49 1.13
N GLU A 34 -7.25 -7.66 0.53
CA GLU A 34 -8.22 -6.84 1.28
C GLU A 34 -9.12 -7.69 2.18
N ARG A 35 -9.52 -8.88 1.71
CA ARG A 35 -10.34 -9.81 2.48
C ARG A 35 -9.56 -10.50 3.60
N ALA A 36 -8.25 -10.74 3.41
CA ALA A 36 -7.38 -11.34 4.41
C ALA A 36 -6.97 -10.34 5.51
N HIS A 37 -6.87 -9.04 5.17
CA HIS A 37 -6.39 -7.98 6.05
C HIS A 37 -7.42 -6.84 6.18
N PRO A 38 -8.58 -7.09 6.83
CA PRO A 38 -9.68 -6.13 6.88
C PRO A 38 -9.39 -4.85 7.67
N ASP A 39 -8.30 -4.82 8.44
CA ASP A 39 -7.83 -3.66 9.22
C ASP A 39 -6.78 -2.81 8.47
N VAL A 40 -6.43 -3.19 7.25
CA VAL A 40 -5.55 -2.44 6.36
C VAL A 40 -6.37 -1.88 5.19
N TYR A 41 -6.31 -0.57 5.01
CA TYR A 41 -6.91 0.08 3.86
C TYR A 41 -6.02 -0.08 2.64
N ILE A 42 -6.54 -0.67 1.57
CA ILE A 42 -5.83 -0.84 0.31
C ILE A 42 -6.56 -0.02 -0.75
N LYS A 43 -5.80 0.73 -1.55
CA LYS A 43 -6.31 1.43 -2.73
C LYS A 43 -5.35 1.22 -3.90
N SER A 44 -5.91 1.11 -5.09
CA SER A 44 -5.19 1.13 -6.36
C SER A 44 -5.62 2.36 -7.15
N ARG A 45 -4.67 2.98 -7.86
CA ARG A 45 -4.94 4.10 -8.76
C ARG A 45 -3.96 4.09 -9.94
N ALA A 46 -4.51 4.14 -11.16
CA ALA A 46 -3.73 4.42 -12.35
C ALA A 46 -3.10 5.82 -12.30
N GLN A 47 -1.80 5.91 -12.58
CA GLN A 47 -1.01 7.13 -12.58
C GLN A 47 -0.10 7.19 -13.81
N VAL A 48 0.19 8.40 -14.28
CA VAL A 48 1.20 8.65 -15.32
C VAL A 48 2.40 9.34 -14.68
N ILE A 49 3.60 8.81 -14.88
CA ILE A 49 4.86 9.42 -14.44
C ILE A 49 5.74 9.59 -15.69
N GLY A 50 5.95 10.84 -16.11
CA GLY A 50 6.58 11.11 -17.41
C GLY A 50 5.72 10.56 -18.56
N SER A 51 6.32 9.71 -19.41
CA SER A 51 5.62 8.98 -20.48
C SER A 51 5.11 7.60 -20.06
N GLU A 52 5.48 7.13 -18.85
CA GLU A 52 5.18 5.78 -18.38
C GLU A 52 3.87 5.76 -17.59
N ARG A 53 3.14 4.65 -17.73
CA ARG A 53 1.85 4.41 -17.05
C ARG A 53 2.05 3.34 -16.00
N PHE A 54 1.68 3.67 -14.77
CA PHE A 54 1.79 2.79 -13.62
C PHE A 54 0.43 2.64 -12.95
N ASN A 55 0.28 1.53 -12.22
CA ASN A 55 -0.69 1.45 -11.14
C ASN A 55 0.03 1.67 -9.83
N ARG A 56 -0.42 2.66 -9.06
CA ARG A 56 0.05 2.91 -7.70
C ARG A 56 -0.90 2.21 -6.73
N ILE A 57 -0.35 1.31 -5.92
CA ILE A 57 -1.09 0.61 -4.87
C ILE A 57 -0.59 1.16 -3.54
N THR A 58 -1.51 1.61 -2.68
CA THR A 58 -1.19 2.11 -1.34
C THR A 58 -1.91 1.25 -0.32
N ALA A 59 -1.14 0.72 0.63
CA ALA A 59 -1.65 0.06 1.83
C ALA A 59 -1.43 1.00 3.03
N ALA A 60 -2.46 1.21 3.85
CA ALA A 60 -2.43 2.14 4.97
C ALA A 60 -3.03 1.51 6.22
N ALA A 61 -2.39 1.71 7.37
CA ALA A 61 -2.85 1.17 8.64
C ALA A 61 -2.65 2.17 9.80
N ARG A 62 -3.37 1.94 10.90
CA ARG A 62 -3.23 2.69 12.15
C ARG A 62 -2.96 1.77 13.32
N GLY A 63 -2.07 2.14 14.23
CA GLY A 63 -1.69 1.34 15.40
C GLY A 63 -1.31 2.20 16.60
N SER A 64 -1.03 1.58 17.74
CA SER A 64 -0.59 2.27 18.97
C SER A 64 0.84 2.81 18.89
N ASP A 65 1.62 2.32 17.94
CA ASP A 65 3.03 2.59 17.74
C ASP A 65 3.46 2.10 16.35
N ALA A 66 4.69 2.40 15.95
CA ALA A 66 5.23 2.03 14.65
C ALA A 66 5.37 0.51 14.46
N GLN A 67 5.63 -0.24 15.55
CA GLN A 67 5.75 -1.69 15.49
C GLN A 67 4.39 -2.34 15.20
N ALA A 68 3.33 -1.85 15.85
CA ALA A 68 1.96 -2.29 15.63
C ALA A 68 1.48 -1.99 14.20
N VAL A 69 1.88 -0.85 13.63
CA VAL A 69 1.58 -0.52 12.23
C VAL A 69 2.37 -1.40 11.27
N SER A 70 3.68 -1.58 11.51
CA SER A 70 4.54 -2.44 10.68
C SER A 70 4.06 -3.89 10.68
N ALA A 71 3.68 -4.45 11.84
CA ALA A 71 3.14 -5.81 11.95
C ALA A 71 1.87 -6.05 11.11
N ARG A 72 1.13 -4.98 10.76
CA ARG A 72 -0.03 -5.05 9.86
C ARG A 72 0.35 -4.84 8.41
N LEU A 73 1.26 -3.90 8.14
CA LEU A 73 1.64 -3.55 6.77
C LEU A 73 2.64 -4.52 6.14
N ASP A 74 3.56 -5.11 6.92
CA ASP A 74 4.55 -6.08 6.45
C ASP A 74 3.92 -7.27 5.70
N PRO A 75 2.96 -8.02 6.30
CA PRO A 75 2.35 -9.15 5.60
C PRO A 75 1.54 -8.71 4.37
N VAL A 76 0.83 -7.58 4.45
CA VAL A 76 0.06 -7.04 3.31
C VAL A 76 0.98 -6.73 2.12
N ILE A 77 2.10 -6.05 2.38
CA ILE A 77 3.05 -5.72 1.31
C ILE A 77 3.69 -6.98 0.72
N ALA A 78 4.06 -7.95 1.56
CA ALA A 78 4.61 -9.21 1.09
C ALA A 78 3.61 -9.98 0.21
N GLU A 79 2.36 -10.12 0.64
CA GLU A 79 1.32 -10.81 -0.12
C GLU A 79 0.95 -10.09 -1.42
N LEU A 80 0.92 -8.76 -1.43
CA LEU A 80 0.72 -7.99 -2.66
C LEU A 80 1.86 -8.23 -3.65
N ILE A 81 3.11 -8.17 -3.19
CA ILE A 81 4.28 -8.43 -4.05
C ILE A 81 4.23 -9.86 -4.59
N GLU A 82 4.01 -10.87 -3.74
CA GLU A 82 3.93 -12.27 -4.15
C GLU A 82 2.78 -12.49 -5.15
N GLY A 83 1.57 -12.01 -4.84
CA GLY A 83 0.41 -12.19 -5.71
C GLY A 83 0.56 -11.50 -7.06
N ILE A 84 1.11 -10.29 -7.09
CA ILE A 84 1.31 -9.53 -8.33
C ILE A 84 2.43 -10.14 -9.18
N THR A 85 3.53 -10.58 -8.57
CA THR A 85 4.61 -11.27 -9.28
C THR A 85 4.16 -12.63 -9.82
N ALA A 86 3.37 -13.38 -9.04
CA ALA A 86 2.77 -14.65 -9.50
C ALA A 86 1.78 -14.44 -10.65
N ALA A 87 1.11 -13.29 -10.71
CA ALA A 87 0.28 -12.89 -11.84
C ALA A 87 1.09 -12.43 -13.08
N GLY A 88 2.43 -12.41 -12.99
CA GLY A 88 3.33 -12.13 -14.11
C GLY A 88 3.68 -10.66 -14.29
N PHE A 89 3.45 -9.81 -13.28
CA PHE A 89 3.75 -8.39 -13.37
C PHE A 89 4.93 -7.97 -12.50
N ASP A 90 5.68 -6.98 -12.98
CA ASP A 90 6.75 -6.36 -12.20
C ASP A 90 6.17 -5.32 -11.24
N VAL A 91 6.58 -5.42 -9.98
CA VAL A 91 6.11 -4.58 -8.87
C VAL A 91 7.29 -4.25 -7.97
N ARG A 92 7.37 -2.98 -7.56
CA ARG A 92 8.42 -2.50 -6.66
C ARG A 92 7.88 -1.57 -5.60
N PRO A 93 8.45 -1.55 -4.40
CA PRO A 93 8.21 -0.47 -3.45
C PRO A 93 8.57 0.88 -4.09
N LEU A 94 7.74 1.89 -3.80
CA LEU A 94 8.18 3.26 -3.96
C LEU A 94 9.08 3.56 -2.76
N GLU A 95 10.38 3.72 -3.00
CA GLU A 95 11.29 4.28 -2.00
C GLU A 95 10.76 5.68 -1.62
N ASP A 96 10.70 5.96 -0.31
CA ASP A 96 10.17 7.21 0.22
C ASP A 96 10.69 8.39 -0.59
N GLN A 97 9.79 9.06 -1.31
CA GLN A 97 10.00 10.48 -1.51
C GLN A 97 9.61 11.09 -0.18
N ASP A 98 10.58 11.64 0.54
CA ASP A 98 10.33 12.64 1.56
C ASP A 98 9.28 13.61 0.98
N GLU A 99 8.01 13.44 1.37
CA GLU A 99 7.01 14.45 1.15
C GLU A 99 7.43 15.60 2.05
N GLY A 100 8.24 16.49 1.47
CA GLY A 100 8.60 17.76 2.07
C GLY A 100 7.32 18.44 2.51
N GLU A 101 7.15 18.51 3.82
CA GLU A 101 6.22 19.42 4.48
C GLU A 101 6.56 20.83 3.98
N GLY A 102 5.66 21.40 3.18
CA GLY A 102 5.61 22.83 2.90
C GLY A 102 4.78 23.56 3.94
#